data_AF-A0A1V1W360-F1
#
_entry.id   AF-A0A1V1W360-F1
#
_cell.length_a   1.000
_cell.length_b   1.000
_cell.length_c   1.000
_cell.angle_alpha   90.00
_cell.angle_beta   90.00
_cell.angle_gamma   90.00
#
_symmetry.space_group_name_H-M   'P 1'
#
loop_
_entity.id
_entity.type
_entity.pdbx_description
1 polymer ?
#
loop_
_entity_poly.entity_id
_entity_poly.type
_entity_poly.pdbx_seq_one_letter_code
_entity_poly.pdbx_strand_id
1 'polypeptide(L)'
;MSITEFLLARIAEDEAVATGHDRHNKSAPWAHYHLASRFNGPRVLAECQAKRRIVESLIAHEGSGDTAAGSRWALTEVVKAFAAVYADHPDYDPAWQL
;
A
#
# COMPACT_ATOMS: atom_id res chain seq x y z
N MET A 1 2.40 -10.76 -9.34
CA MET A 1 2.47 -9.36 -8.89
C MET A 1 3.48 -9.30 -7.75
N SER A 2 4.35 -8.30 -7.71
CA SER A 2 5.26 -8.06 -6.58
C SER A 2 4.52 -7.35 -5.44
N ILE A 3 5.10 -7.38 -4.23
CA ILE A 3 4.55 -6.65 -3.08
C ILE A 3 4.49 -5.13 -3.33
N THR A 4 5.45 -4.59 -4.10
CA THR A 4 5.50 -3.16 -4.45
C THR A 4 4.42 -2.79 -5.46
N GLU A 5 4.19 -3.62 -6.48
CA GLU A 5 3.08 -3.46 -7.44
C GLU A 5 1.73 -3.52 -6.75
N PHE A 6 1.53 -4.51 -5.86
CA PHE A 6 0.32 -4.66 -5.07
C PHE A 6 0.04 -3.43 -4.21
N LEU A 7 1.03 -2.96 -3.44
CA LEU A 7 0.86 -1.78 -2.59
C LEU A 7 0.59 -0.51 -3.39
N LEU A 8 1.27 -0.31 -4.53
CA LEU A 8 1.02 0.85 -5.38
C LEU A 8 -0.42 0.84 -5.92
N ALA A 9 -0.95 -0.34 -6.29
CA ALA A 9 -2.33 -0.47 -6.72
C ALA A 9 -3.32 -0.14 -5.59
N ARG A 10 -3.12 -0.66 -4.38
CA ARG A 10 -3.98 -0.38 -3.22
C ARG A 10 -3.92 1.08 -2.78
N ILE A 11 -2.74 1.71 -2.85
CA ILE A 11 -2.59 3.15 -2.59
C ILE A 11 -3.40 3.97 -3.62
N ALA A 12 -3.35 3.61 -4.91
CA ALA A 12 -4.10 4.31 -5.94
C ALA A 12 -5.63 4.17 -5.76
N GLU A 13 -6.10 3.01 -5.32
CA GLU A 13 -7.50 2.81 -4.95
C GLU A 13 -7.93 3.67 -3.76
N ASP A 14 -7.11 3.71 -2.70
CA ASP A 14 -7.36 4.55 -1.52
C ASP A 14 -7.42 6.04 -1.89
N GLU A 15 -6.56 6.50 -2.82
CA GLU A 15 -6.59 7.87 -3.37
C GLU A 15 -7.85 8.15 -4.19
N ALA A 16 -8.28 7.20 -5.03
CA ALA A 16 -9.49 7.33 -5.83
C ALA A 16 -10.74 7.43 -4.94
N VAL A 17 -10.78 6.66 -3.84
CA VAL A 17 -11.83 6.74 -2.83
C VAL A 17 -11.78 8.07 -2.08
N ALA A 18 -10.60 8.51 -1.65
CA ALA A 18 -10.42 9.76 -0.89
C ALA A 18 -10.77 11.01 -1.71
N THR A 19 -10.56 10.98 -3.03
CA THR A 19 -10.94 12.05 -3.96
C THR A 19 -12.39 11.94 -4.46
N GLY A 20 -13.10 10.85 -4.13
CA GLY A 20 -14.47 10.61 -4.58
C GLY A 20 -14.59 10.26 -6.07
N HIS A 21 -13.48 9.89 -6.72
CA HIS A 21 -13.43 9.38 -8.08
C HIS A 21 -13.91 7.93 -8.18
N ASP A 22 -13.77 7.14 -7.11
CA ASP A 22 -14.41 5.82 -7.02
C ASP A 22 -15.79 5.91 -6.34
N ARG A 23 -16.83 5.97 -7.19
CA ARG A 23 -18.24 5.88 -6.77
C ARG A 23 -18.80 4.46 -6.93
N HIS A 24 -18.04 3.52 -7.50
CA HIS A 24 -18.58 2.33 -8.15
C HIS A 24 -18.22 0.98 -7.53
N ASN A 25 -17.41 0.89 -6.48
CA ASN A 25 -17.19 -0.40 -5.81
C ASN A 25 -17.68 -0.46 -4.36
N LYS A 26 -18.99 -0.23 -4.14
CA LYS A 26 -19.61 -0.42 -2.81
C LYS A 26 -19.89 -1.90 -2.47
N SER A 27 -19.64 -2.81 -3.41
CA SER A 27 -20.03 -4.23 -3.35
C SER A 27 -18.87 -5.20 -3.13
N ALA A 28 -17.62 -4.73 -3.19
CA ALA A 28 -16.47 -5.54 -2.79
C ALA A 28 -16.57 -5.88 -1.28
N PRO A 29 -16.34 -7.14 -0.87
CA PRO A 29 -16.31 -7.53 0.55
C PRO A 29 -15.35 -6.69 1.41
N TRP A 30 -14.27 -6.18 0.80
CA TRP A 30 -13.28 -5.29 1.41
C TRP A 30 -13.65 -3.78 1.33
N ALA A 31 -14.84 -3.41 0.85
CA ALA A 31 -15.24 -2.01 0.74
C ALA A 31 -15.41 -1.30 2.09
N HIS A 32 -15.41 -2.03 3.21
CA HIS A 32 -15.52 -1.49 4.56
C HIS A 32 -14.28 -0.70 5.01
N TYR A 33 -13.10 -0.92 4.40
CA TYR A 33 -11.90 -0.10 4.63
C TYR A 33 -12.09 1.37 4.19
N HIS A 34 -13.06 1.64 3.31
CA HIS A 34 -13.26 2.94 2.66
C HIS A 34 -14.21 3.91 3.39
N LEU A 35 -14.89 3.49 4.46
CA LEU A 35 -15.85 4.35 5.17
C LEU A 35 -15.17 5.52 5.91
N ALA A 36 -14.01 5.30 6.53
CA ALA A 36 -13.25 6.36 7.20
C ALA A 36 -12.66 7.37 6.19
N SER A 37 -12.29 6.90 4.99
CA SER A 37 -11.65 7.70 3.95
C SER A 37 -12.54 8.80 3.38
N ARG A 38 -13.87 8.65 3.45
CA ARG A 38 -14.82 9.65 2.96
C ARG A 38 -14.94 10.89 3.85
N PHE A 39 -14.64 10.78 5.14
CA PHE A 39 -14.79 11.89 6.09
C PHE A 39 -13.49 12.67 6.34
N ASN A 40 -12.35 12.16 5.86
CA ASN A 40 -11.04 12.80 6.02
C ASN A 40 -10.12 12.63 4.79
N GLY A 41 -10.66 12.91 3.61
CA GLY A 41 -9.95 12.77 2.33
C GLY A 41 -8.55 13.38 2.30
N PRO A 42 -8.33 14.64 2.75
CA PRO A 42 -6.99 15.25 2.77
C PRO A 42 -5.97 14.47 3.62
N ARG A 43 -6.37 13.95 4.78
CA ARG A 43 -5.50 13.11 5.60
C ARG A 43 -5.17 11.80 4.90
N VAL A 44 -6.15 11.15 4.29
CA VAL A 44 -5.92 9.88 3.55
C VAL A 44 -4.98 10.09 2.37
N LEU A 45 -5.10 11.20 1.65
CA LEU A 45 -4.16 11.54 0.58
C LEU A 45 -2.73 11.76 1.10
N ALA A 46 -2.57 12.40 2.26
CA ALA A 46 -1.27 12.54 2.91
C ALA A 46 -0.68 11.18 3.34
N GLU A 47 -1.51 10.28 3.87
CA GLU A 47 -1.11 8.91 4.21
C GLU A 47 -0.71 8.10 2.96
N CYS A 48 -1.47 8.23 1.86
CA CYS A 48 -1.14 7.60 0.57
C CYS A 48 0.19 8.09 0.02
N GLN A 49 0.44 9.41 0.08
CA GLN A 49 1.73 9.99 -0.31
C GLN A 49 2.88 9.46 0.55
N ALA A 50 2.69 9.35 1.87
CA ALA A 50 3.70 8.81 2.77
C ALA A 50 4.01 7.34 2.46
N LYS A 51 2.99 6.50 2.28
CA LYS A 51 3.16 5.08 1.91
C LYS A 51 3.87 4.94 0.56
N ARG A 52 3.50 5.76 -0.44
CA ARG A 52 4.15 5.75 -1.76
C ARG A 52 5.65 6.03 -1.66
N ARG A 53 6.06 7.05 -0.89
CA ARG A 53 7.49 7.36 -0.69
C ARG A 53 8.27 6.20 -0.09
N ILE A 54 7.67 5.44 0.83
CA ILE A 54 8.30 4.27 1.44
C ILE A 54 8.48 3.15 0.40
N VAL A 55 7.44 2.87 -0.40
CA VAL A 55 7.52 1.87 -1.48
C VAL A 55 8.55 2.26 -2.54
N GLU A 56 8.58 3.54 -2.94
CA GLU A 56 9.58 4.09 -3.86
C GLU A 56 11.00 4.00 -3.30
N SER A 57 11.18 4.15 -1.98
CA SER A 57 12.48 4.00 -1.32
C SER A 57 12.98 2.55 -1.41
N LEU A 58 12.10 1.55 -1.25
CA LEU A 58 12.46 0.15 -1.46
C LEU A 58 12.86 -0.11 -2.92
N ILE A 59 12.07 0.37 -3.88
CA ILE A 59 12.38 0.22 -5.32
C ILE A 59 13.73 0.85 -5.67
N ALA A 60 13.99 2.06 -5.16
CA ALA A 60 15.26 2.74 -5.37
C ALA A 60 16.43 1.98 -4.72
N HIS A 61 16.23 1.40 -3.54
CA HIS A 61 17.23 0.58 -2.87
C HIS A 61 17.51 -0.73 -3.62
N GLU A 62 16.49 -1.37 -4.21
CA GLU A 62 16.68 -2.56 -5.03
C GLU A 62 17.46 -2.25 -6.32
N GLY A 63 17.23 -1.07 -6.92
CA GLY A 63 17.92 -0.61 -8.12
C GLY A 63 19.33 -0.05 -7.89
N SER A 64 19.69 0.33 -6.66
CA SER A 64 20.98 0.96 -6.36
C SER A 64 22.15 -0.03 -6.29
N GLY A 65 21.87 -1.34 -6.17
CA GLY A 65 22.89 -2.35 -5.92
C GLY A 65 23.54 -2.24 -4.54
N ASP A 66 22.98 -1.43 -3.63
CA ASP A 66 23.46 -1.30 -2.26
C ASP A 66 23.28 -2.62 -1.50
N THR A 67 24.40 -3.18 -1.03
CA THR A 67 24.45 -4.45 -0.30
C THR A 67 24.35 -4.26 1.21
N ALA A 68 24.09 -3.04 1.71
CA ALA A 68 23.84 -2.78 3.11
C ALA A 68 22.62 -3.57 3.59
N ALA A 69 22.87 -4.79 4.06
CA ALA A 69 21.85 -5.79 4.36
C ALA A 69 20.82 -5.30 5.40
N GLY A 70 21.25 -4.45 6.34
CA GLY A 70 20.39 -3.89 7.38
C GLY A 70 19.31 -2.93 6.84
N SER A 71 19.68 -2.02 5.93
CA SER A 71 18.74 -1.06 5.32
C SER A 71 17.70 -1.76 4.47
N ARG A 72 18.14 -2.73 3.65
CA ARG A 72 17.24 -3.54 2.81
C ARG A 72 16.26 -4.35 3.64
N TRP A 73 16.75 -5.02 4.69
CA TRP A 73 15.90 -5.80 5.58
C TRP A 73 14.84 -4.93 6.24
N ALA A 74 15.23 -3.79 6.83
CA ALA A 74 14.29 -2.90 7.50
C ALA A 74 13.20 -2.38 6.55
N LEU A 75 13.56 -1.97 5.32
CA LEU A 75 12.59 -1.53 4.32
C LEU A 75 11.64 -2.65 3.89
N THR A 76 12.17 -3.87 3.73
CA THR A 76 11.36 -5.04 3.38
C THR A 76 10.31 -5.34 4.46
N GLU A 77 10.70 -5.30 5.74
CA GLU A 77 9.80 -5.56 6.86
C GLU A 77 8.71 -4.49 6.99
N VAL A 78 9.06 -3.21 6.77
CA VAL A 78 8.07 -2.12 6.76
C VAL A 78 7.05 -2.33 5.63
N VAL A 79 7.51 -2.72 4.43
CA VAL A 79 6.65 -2.96 3.28
C VAL A 79 5.74 -4.18 3.48
N LYS A 80 6.24 -5.26 4.10
CA LYS A 80 5.41 -6.40 4.52
C LYS A 80 4.34 -6.01 5.55
N ALA A 81 4.71 -5.21 6.54
CA ALA A 81 3.76 -4.71 7.53
C ALA A 81 2.63 -3.89 6.89
N PHE A 82 2.91 -3.14 5.82
CA PHE A 82 1.87 -2.45 5.05
C PHE A 82 0.99 -3.41 4.25
N ALA A 83 1.58 -4.43 3.62
CA ALA A 83 0.83 -5.42 2.88
C ALA A 83 -0.13 -6.22 3.78
N ALA A 84 0.26 -6.47 5.04
CA ALA A 84 -0.56 -7.19 6.02
C ALA A 84 -1.92 -6.52 6.31
N VAL A 85 -2.05 -5.20 6.11
CA VAL A 85 -3.33 -4.49 6.23
C VAL A 85 -4.37 -5.00 5.22
N TYR A 86 -3.91 -5.56 4.11
CA TYR A 86 -4.72 -6.07 3.01
C TYR A 86 -4.71 -7.61 2.96
N ALA A 87 -4.47 -8.31 4.08
CA ALA A 87 -4.37 -9.78 4.12
C ALA A 87 -5.64 -10.50 3.62
N ASP A 88 -6.81 -9.87 3.73
CA ASP A 88 -8.09 -10.38 3.23
C ASP A 88 -8.34 -10.07 1.74
N HIS A 89 -7.40 -9.39 1.06
CA HIS A 89 -7.53 -9.05 -0.35
C HIS A 89 -7.23 -10.28 -1.24
N PRO A 90 -8.00 -10.57 -2.30
CA PRO A 90 -7.79 -11.76 -3.15
C PRO A 90 -6.41 -11.79 -3.83
N ASP A 91 -5.86 -10.62 -4.18
CA ASP A 91 -4.52 -10.50 -4.76
C ASP A 91 -3.37 -10.49 -3.73
N TYR A 92 -3.66 -10.62 -2.43
CA TYR A 92 -2.62 -10.73 -1.41
C TYR A 92 -1.90 -12.07 -1.50
N ASP A 93 -0.57 -12.06 -1.46
CA ASP A 93 0.24 -13.27 -1.40
C ASP A 93 0.63 -13.57 0.07
N PRO A 94 0.24 -14.73 0.63
CA PRO A 94 0.64 -15.14 1.99
C PRO A 94 2.15 -15.18 2.24
N ALA A 95 2.99 -15.28 1.19
CA ALA A 95 4.44 -15.20 1.32
C ALA A 95 4.93 -13.81 1.82
N TRP A 96 4.06 -12.80 1.80
CA TRP A 96 4.34 -11.45 2.30
C TRP A 96 4.03 -11.26 3.79
N GLN A 97 3.55 -12.30 4.48
CA GLN A 97 3.34 -12.24 5.93
C GLN A 97 4.66 -11.99 6.68
N LEU A 98 4.53 -11.31 7.83
CA LEU A 98 5.62 -11.11 8.79
C LEU A 98 6.01 -12.45 9.44
#